data_AF-W7Q3A8-F1
#
_entry.id   AF-W7Q3A8-F1
#
_cell.length_a   1.000
_cell.length_b   1.000
_cell.length_c   1.000
_cell.angle_alpha   90.00
_cell.angle_beta   90.00
_cell.angle_gamma   90.00
#
_symmetry.space_group_name_H-M   'P 1'
#
loop_
_entity.id
_entity.type
_entity.pdbx_description
1 polymer ?
#
loop_
_entity_poly.entity_id
_entity_poly.type
_entity_poly.pdbx_seq_one_letter_code
_entity_poly.pdbx_strand_id
1 'polypeptide(L)'
;MVGKEKQANDADDTTYSLCGTSTDITECHAIQESNYRLTFYDSLTGLPNRRLMLDRLEMVVKGSRRTDRYAALMFIDLDNFKLVNDTQGLYQGDHLLRHVAEHLSRAVRESDTLARLGGDEFVLLIHDLAPDQEQAAHAAELVAEKLLTRILEAQQEQEQALTLPITGSIGVTLFADGETSVESAMQQADMALQQAKGAGGNTVRFFNSTMQAAVMARVHLEADLHQALARDEFRLHYQVQVDSLSRVTGVEALIRWEHPQRGMVSPGMFIPLAEKNRLILPIGYWVLETACRQLAAWAHEPERESLSIAVNVSSVQFHQPDFVVKLQQILEETAADPRRLTLEVTESLLMDDHQRVRGIMLRLNQLGIRFALDDFGTGYSSLNYLKRLPLDELKIDQSFVDGVLDDAVDAAIVQATITLAASLGLDVTAEGVESEAQHQWLLAHGCEASRAISSAGRNRWRSCRLARSPVPMIRDRSSLGFPTGSLSGVSCVTCHTLAAGCVPLLPLTKTLESLHALSFLACRRCADAAADRHGRGAQYRTRTVAVHQHHLGKRRHADSRSDREPPGVHRAGRSRRCRLPVPGSGGWV
;
A
#
# COMPACT_ATOMS: atom_id res chain seq x y z
N MET A 1 -42.89 30.43 -4.84
CA MET A 1 -44.27 30.83 -4.42
C MET A 1 -44.96 29.65 -3.78
N VAL A 2 -45.75 29.87 -2.73
CA VAL A 2 -46.67 28.88 -2.17
C VAL A 2 -48.08 29.47 -2.27
N GLY A 3 -49.00 28.72 -2.89
CA GLY A 3 -50.38 29.13 -3.09
C GLY A 3 -51.35 28.39 -2.17
N LYS A 4 -52.39 29.09 -1.72
CA LYS A 4 -53.62 28.47 -1.23
C LYS A 4 -54.80 29.03 -2.01
N GLU A 5 -55.61 28.12 -2.55
CA GLU A 5 -56.86 28.46 -3.21
C GLU A 5 -58.05 28.07 -2.32
N LYS A 6 -59.08 28.92 -2.35
CA LYS A 6 -60.41 28.57 -1.87
C LYS A 6 -61.41 28.89 -2.98
N GLN A 7 -62.19 27.88 -3.35
CA GLN A 7 -63.36 28.03 -4.19
C GLN A 7 -64.59 28.35 -3.34
N ALA A 8 -65.44 29.23 -3.85
CA ALA A 8 -66.79 29.45 -3.34
C ALA A 8 -67.80 28.98 -4.41
N ASN A 9 -68.64 28.02 -4.03
CA ASN A 9 -69.71 27.47 -4.86
C ASN A 9 -71.06 28.02 -4.40
N ASP A 10 -72.00 28.18 -5.33
CA ASP A 10 -73.39 28.54 -5.03
C ASP A 10 -74.23 27.28 -4.70
N ALA A 11 -75.52 27.45 -4.41
CA ALA A 11 -76.43 26.37 -4.00
C ALA A 11 -76.59 25.23 -5.03
N ASP A 12 -76.38 25.51 -6.33
CA ASP A 12 -76.33 24.53 -7.42
C ASP A 12 -74.88 24.03 -7.72
N ASP A 13 -74.00 24.05 -6.71
CA ASP A 13 -72.59 23.61 -6.73
C ASP A 13 -71.71 24.25 -7.83
N THR A 14 -72.14 25.40 -8.34
CA THR A 14 -71.44 26.11 -9.42
C THR A 14 -70.45 27.11 -8.83
N THR A 15 -69.14 26.95 -9.13
CA THR A 15 -68.09 27.85 -8.64
C THR A 15 -68.16 29.22 -9.33
N TYR A 16 -68.46 30.27 -8.56
CA TYR A 16 -68.58 31.64 -9.09
C TYR A 16 -67.39 32.55 -8.76
N SER A 17 -66.51 32.13 -7.84
CA SER A 17 -65.30 32.88 -7.50
C SER A 17 -64.17 31.96 -7.03
N LEU A 18 -62.96 32.22 -7.56
CA LEU A 18 -61.71 31.62 -7.11
C LEU A 18 -60.88 32.72 -6.46
N CYS A 19 -60.62 32.58 -5.16
CA CYS A 19 -59.68 33.45 -4.45
C CYS A 19 -58.41 32.67 -4.13
N GLY A 20 -57.30 33.10 -4.74
CA GLY A 20 -55.96 32.56 -4.49
C GLY A 20 -55.07 33.63 -3.88
N THR A 21 -54.39 33.31 -2.79
CA THR A 21 -53.25 34.11 -2.31
C THR A 21 -51.95 33.47 -2.76
N SER A 22 -51.12 34.23 -3.47
CA SER A 22 -49.75 33.84 -3.79
C SER A 22 -48.80 34.70 -2.97
N THR A 23 -47.96 34.04 -2.16
CA THR A 23 -46.90 34.71 -1.41
C THR A 23 -45.58 34.44 -2.10
N ASP A 24 -44.85 35.50 -2.46
CA ASP A 24 -43.45 35.38 -2.81
C ASP A 24 -42.65 35.07 -1.54
N ILE A 25 -41.84 34.02 -1.63
CA ILE A 25 -41.01 33.49 -0.54
C ILE A 25 -39.53 33.53 -0.91
N THR A 26 -39.17 34.15 -2.03
CA THR A 26 -37.79 34.26 -2.52
C THR A 26 -36.89 34.96 -1.49
N GLU A 27 -37.36 36.06 -0.90
CA GLU A 27 -36.67 36.76 0.19
C GLU A 27 -36.52 35.90 1.45
N CYS A 28 -37.56 35.14 1.81
CA CYS A 28 -37.53 34.23 2.96
C CYS A 28 -36.50 33.10 2.76
N HIS A 29 -36.45 32.50 1.56
CA HIS A 29 -35.43 31.52 1.19
C HIS A 29 -34.01 32.12 1.19
N ALA A 30 -33.82 33.32 0.64
CA ALA A 30 -32.52 34.00 0.63
C ALA A 30 -32.03 34.35 2.05
N ILE A 31 -32.93 34.79 2.93
CA ILE A 31 -32.63 35.01 4.35
C ILE A 31 -32.28 33.69 5.04
N GLN A 32 -33.03 32.60 4.77
CA GLN A 32 -32.77 31.30 5.36
C GLN A 32 -31.44 30.69 4.90
N GLU A 33 -31.08 30.82 3.62
CA GLU A 33 -29.78 30.41 3.07
C GLU A 33 -28.63 31.26 3.65
N SER A 34 -28.79 32.58 3.72
CA SER A 34 -27.82 33.49 4.33
C SER A 34 -27.58 33.17 5.81
N ASN A 35 -28.66 32.92 6.57
CA ASN A 35 -28.58 32.54 7.98
C ASN A 35 -27.90 31.16 8.17
N TYR A 36 -28.20 30.20 7.29
CA TYR A 36 -27.52 28.90 7.27
C TYR A 36 -26.02 29.06 6.97
N ARG A 37 -25.65 29.86 5.97
CA ARG A 37 -24.23 30.15 5.65
C ARG A 37 -23.50 30.79 6.84
N LEU A 38 -24.07 31.83 7.44
CA LEU A 38 -23.50 32.51 8.62
C LEU A 38 -23.39 31.60 9.86
N THR A 39 -24.26 30.57 9.97
CA THR A 39 -24.26 29.63 11.10
C THR A 39 -23.19 28.54 10.95
N PHE A 40 -22.91 28.09 9.72
CA PHE A 40 -22.13 26.87 9.45
C PHE A 40 -20.83 27.07 8.66
N TYR A 41 -20.57 28.26 8.11
CA TYR A 41 -19.37 28.56 7.33
C TYR A 41 -18.61 29.77 7.88
N ASP A 42 -17.30 29.80 7.64
CA ASP A 42 -16.41 30.92 7.93
C ASP A 42 -16.61 32.02 6.87
N SER A 43 -16.78 33.26 7.31
CA SER A 43 -17.10 34.39 6.42
C SER A 43 -15.91 34.86 5.58
N LEU A 44 -14.67 34.59 6.02
CA LEU A 44 -13.46 34.98 5.29
C LEU A 44 -13.10 33.97 4.19
N THR A 45 -13.08 32.67 4.51
CA THR A 45 -12.60 31.61 3.61
C THR A 45 -13.73 30.89 2.88
N GLY A 46 -14.98 31.00 3.33
CA GLY A 46 -16.10 30.24 2.80
C GLY A 46 -16.09 28.74 3.15
N LEU A 47 -15.11 28.27 3.94
CA LEU A 47 -15.03 26.90 4.42
C LEU A 47 -16.06 26.63 5.53
N PRO A 48 -16.46 25.36 5.76
CA PRO A 48 -17.08 24.92 7.01
C PRO A 48 -16.40 25.52 8.25
N ASN A 49 -17.20 26.03 9.18
CA ASN A 49 -16.71 26.52 10.47
C ASN A 49 -16.65 25.40 11.52
N ARG A 50 -16.13 25.71 12.72
CA ARG A 50 -16.05 24.78 13.85
C ARG A 50 -17.36 24.05 14.18
N ARG A 51 -18.53 24.68 13.98
CA ARG A 51 -19.84 24.05 14.26
C ARG A 51 -20.15 22.95 13.25
N LEU A 52 -20.01 23.24 11.95
CA LEU A 52 -20.23 22.25 10.89
C LEU A 52 -19.18 21.13 10.93
N MET A 53 -17.95 21.47 11.29
CA MET A 53 -16.86 20.50 11.45
C MET A 53 -17.16 19.47 12.55
N LEU A 54 -17.63 19.92 13.73
CA LEU A 54 -17.98 19.03 14.84
C LEU A 54 -19.19 18.14 14.50
N ASP A 55 -20.21 18.68 13.84
CA ASP A 55 -21.39 17.94 13.38
C ASP A 55 -21.00 16.80 12.43
N ARG A 56 -20.16 17.08 11.43
CA ARG A 56 -19.62 16.06 10.52
C ARG A 56 -18.70 15.06 11.22
N LEU A 57 -17.82 15.49 12.12
CA LEU A 57 -16.96 14.59 12.89
C LEU A 57 -17.78 13.63 13.77
N GLU A 58 -18.87 14.10 14.38
CA GLU A 58 -19.80 13.26 15.14
C GLU A 58 -20.47 12.20 14.26
N MET A 59 -20.82 12.53 13.01
CA MET A 59 -21.32 11.55 12.03
C MET A 59 -20.28 10.48 11.70
N VAL A 60 -19.01 10.86 11.48
CA VAL A 60 -17.94 9.90 11.12
C VAL A 60 -17.57 9.00 12.30
N VAL A 61 -17.43 9.55 13.51
CA VAL A 61 -17.18 8.77 14.73
C VAL A 61 -18.27 7.71 14.92
N LYS A 62 -19.55 8.06 14.72
CA LYS A 62 -20.68 7.10 14.77
C LYS A 62 -20.72 6.13 13.58
N GLY A 63 -20.18 6.52 12.43
CA GLY A 63 -20.19 5.75 11.18
C GLY A 63 -19.07 4.70 11.07
N SER A 64 -17.87 5.00 11.58
CA SER A 64 -16.65 4.17 11.44
C SER A 64 -16.85 2.69 11.81
N ARG A 65 -17.57 2.43 12.92
CA ARG A 65 -17.98 1.08 13.37
C ARG A 65 -18.75 0.23 12.34
N ARG A 66 -19.34 0.85 11.31
CA ARG A 66 -20.13 0.15 10.28
C ARG A 66 -19.35 -0.10 9.00
N THR A 67 -18.26 0.61 8.77
CA THR A 67 -17.45 0.53 7.55
C THR A 67 -16.20 -0.31 7.72
N ASP A 68 -15.81 -0.62 8.96
CA ASP A 68 -14.59 -1.38 9.32
C ASP A 68 -13.32 -0.77 8.68
N ARG A 69 -13.31 0.56 8.57
CA ARG A 69 -12.30 1.37 7.87
C ARG A 69 -11.97 2.61 8.68
N TYR A 70 -10.69 2.95 8.73
CA TYR A 70 -10.17 4.09 9.47
C TYR A 70 -10.55 5.42 8.83
N ALA A 71 -10.81 6.41 9.67
CA ALA A 71 -10.92 7.83 9.32
C ALA A 71 -9.79 8.62 9.99
N ALA A 72 -9.38 9.74 9.38
CA ALA A 72 -8.35 10.63 9.92
C ALA A 72 -8.94 12.00 10.26
N LEU A 73 -8.42 12.58 11.34
CA LEU A 73 -8.60 13.99 11.67
C LEU A 73 -7.21 14.66 11.68
N MET A 74 -7.05 15.70 10.88
CA MET A 74 -5.82 16.47 10.75
C MET A 74 -6.04 17.91 11.21
N PHE A 75 -5.27 18.35 12.19
CA PHE A 75 -5.14 19.75 12.56
C PHE A 75 -3.98 20.35 11.77
N ILE A 76 -4.20 21.50 11.14
CA ILE A 76 -3.27 22.17 10.23
C ILE A 76 -3.14 23.62 10.71
N ASP A 77 -1.91 24.09 10.86
CA ASP A 77 -1.62 25.44 11.33
C ASP A 77 -0.53 26.09 10.47
N LEU A 78 -0.64 27.40 10.26
CA LEU A 78 0.29 28.16 9.44
C LEU A 78 1.42 28.74 10.30
N ASP A 79 2.58 28.09 10.24
CA ASP A 79 3.78 28.51 10.96
C ASP A 79 4.13 29.97 10.62
N ASN A 80 4.40 30.77 11.64
CA ASN A 80 4.73 32.21 11.54
C ASN A 80 3.60 33.14 11.02
N PHE A 81 2.35 32.68 10.86
CA PHE A 81 1.25 33.53 10.36
C PHE A 81 1.04 34.80 11.21
N LYS A 82 1.14 34.71 12.54
CA LYS A 82 1.11 35.89 13.42
C LYS A 82 2.14 36.96 13.02
N LEU A 83 3.35 36.55 12.62
CA LEU A 83 4.41 37.48 12.24
C LEU A 83 4.11 38.19 10.89
N VAL A 84 3.36 37.55 9.99
CA VAL A 84 2.82 38.22 8.79
C VAL A 84 1.79 39.29 9.18
N ASN A 85 0.86 38.98 10.10
CA ASN A 85 -0.07 40.00 10.62
C ASN A 85 0.65 41.17 11.31
N ASP A 86 1.67 40.88 12.12
CA ASP A 86 2.42 41.88 12.88
C ASP A 86 3.32 42.75 11.97
N THR A 87 3.76 42.26 10.79
CA THR A 87 4.68 42.99 9.89
C THR A 87 4.06 43.55 8.61
N GLN A 88 3.07 42.87 8.03
CA GLN A 88 2.40 43.24 6.77
C GLN A 88 0.92 43.60 6.98
N GLY A 89 0.40 43.45 8.21
CA GLY A 89 -0.96 43.86 8.59
C GLY A 89 -2.04 42.82 8.30
N LEU A 90 -3.17 42.98 9.00
CA LEU A 90 -4.30 42.03 8.97
C LEU A 90 -4.87 41.79 7.56
N TYR A 91 -4.84 42.79 6.68
CA TYR A 91 -5.32 42.64 5.30
C TYR A 91 -4.50 41.61 4.51
N GLN A 92 -3.18 41.57 4.70
CA GLN A 92 -2.31 40.58 4.05
C GLN A 92 -2.50 39.20 4.65
N GLY A 93 -2.70 39.10 5.97
CA GLY A 93 -3.06 37.85 6.64
C GLY A 93 -4.38 37.28 6.12
N ASP A 94 -5.43 38.11 6.02
CA ASP A 94 -6.73 37.72 5.46
C ASP A 94 -6.64 37.30 3.99
N HIS A 95 -5.72 37.89 3.22
CA HIS A 95 -5.45 37.52 1.83
C HIS A 95 -4.76 36.15 1.73
N LEU A 96 -3.75 35.92 2.57
CA LEU A 96 -3.04 34.65 2.69
C LEU A 96 -3.98 33.51 3.14
N LEU A 97 -4.83 33.74 4.13
CA LEU A 97 -5.81 32.75 4.59
C LEU A 97 -6.79 32.32 3.50
N ARG A 98 -7.24 33.26 2.66
CA ARG A 98 -8.09 32.95 1.49
C ARG A 98 -7.34 32.10 0.45
N HIS A 99 -6.09 32.45 0.12
CA HIS A 99 -5.28 31.68 -0.83
C HIS A 99 -4.99 30.27 -0.32
N VAL A 100 -4.59 30.14 0.95
CA VAL A 100 -4.38 28.83 1.58
C VAL A 100 -5.67 28.01 1.57
N ALA A 101 -6.82 28.60 1.93
CA ALA A 101 -8.11 27.90 1.89
C ALA A 101 -8.45 27.37 0.49
N GLU A 102 -8.22 28.16 -0.56
CA GLU A 102 -8.45 27.73 -1.95
C GLU A 102 -7.50 26.60 -2.38
N HIS A 103 -6.20 26.70 -2.08
CA HIS A 103 -5.22 25.67 -2.42
C HIS A 103 -5.45 24.36 -1.67
N LEU A 104 -5.80 24.42 -0.38
CA LEU A 104 -6.19 23.25 0.40
C LEU A 104 -7.50 22.64 -0.12
N SER A 105 -8.50 23.46 -0.49
CA SER A 105 -9.77 22.97 -1.06
C SER A 105 -9.56 22.23 -2.38
N ARG A 106 -8.65 22.68 -3.24
CA ARG A 106 -8.27 21.98 -4.48
C ARG A 106 -7.44 20.70 -4.23
N ALA A 107 -6.92 20.51 -3.02
CA ALA A 107 -6.09 19.36 -2.65
C ALA A 107 -6.89 18.19 -2.04
N VAL A 108 -8.08 18.44 -1.50
CA VAL A 108 -8.94 17.45 -0.82
C VAL A 108 -10.01 16.88 -1.76
N ARG A 109 -10.61 15.74 -1.42
CA ARG A 109 -11.73 15.15 -2.18
C ARG A 109 -13.06 15.78 -1.75
N GLU A 110 -14.07 15.74 -2.60
CA GLU A 110 -15.43 16.21 -2.26
C GLU A 110 -16.06 15.43 -1.08
N SER A 111 -15.63 14.18 -0.87
CA SER A 111 -16.01 13.38 0.30
C SER A 111 -15.45 13.92 1.61
N ASP A 112 -14.32 14.63 1.57
CA ASP A 112 -13.58 15.05 2.74
C ASP A 112 -14.06 16.42 3.23
N THR A 113 -13.88 16.70 4.52
CA THR A 113 -14.30 17.97 5.11
C THR A 113 -13.09 18.77 5.52
N LEU A 114 -12.72 19.75 4.70
CA LEU A 114 -11.86 20.84 5.10
C LEU A 114 -12.69 21.92 5.82
N ALA A 115 -12.21 22.41 6.95
CA ALA A 115 -12.84 23.42 7.78
C ALA A 115 -11.81 24.44 8.28
N ARG A 116 -12.26 25.62 8.70
CA ARG A 116 -11.45 26.59 9.46
C ARG A 116 -12.06 26.76 10.85
N LEU A 117 -11.25 26.55 11.90
CA LEU A 117 -11.74 26.66 13.29
C LEU A 117 -11.67 28.10 13.81
N GLY A 118 -10.66 28.84 13.37
CA GLY A 118 -10.39 30.23 13.72
C GLY A 118 -8.93 30.58 13.46
N GLY A 119 -8.58 31.87 13.38
CA GLY A 119 -7.18 32.29 13.18
C GLY A 119 -6.53 31.65 11.95
N ASP A 120 -5.38 31.02 12.19
CA ASP A 120 -4.53 30.22 11.30
C ASP A 120 -4.85 28.71 11.29
N GLU A 121 -5.82 28.26 12.10
CA GLU A 121 -6.14 26.84 12.28
C GLU A 121 -7.18 26.32 11.27
N PHE A 122 -6.73 25.40 10.42
CA PHE A 122 -7.56 24.59 9.54
C PHE A 122 -7.65 23.16 10.05
N VAL A 123 -8.75 22.47 9.75
CA VAL A 123 -8.91 21.05 10.11
C VAL A 123 -9.47 20.29 8.92
N LEU A 124 -8.88 19.12 8.64
CA LEU A 124 -9.35 18.20 7.61
C LEU A 124 -9.82 16.89 8.26
N LEU A 125 -11.05 16.48 7.93
CA LEU A 125 -11.60 15.16 8.22
C LEU A 125 -11.65 14.34 6.95
N ILE A 126 -10.88 13.25 6.92
CA ILE A 126 -10.80 12.30 5.81
C ILE A 126 -11.57 11.05 6.18
N HIS A 127 -12.40 10.60 5.25
CA HIS A 127 -13.25 9.44 5.41
C HIS A 127 -12.62 8.21 4.75
N ASP A 128 -12.96 7.02 5.25
CA ASP A 128 -12.88 5.78 4.49
C ASP A 128 -11.49 5.42 3.93
N LEU A 129 -10.42 5.63 4.71
CA LEU A 129 -9.03 5.48 4.24
C LEU A 129 -8.68 4.04 3.84
N ALA A 130 -8.63 3.13 4.82
CA ALA A 130 -8.29 1.73 4.65
C ALA A 130 -8.82 0.91 5.84
N PRO A 131 -9.02 -0.42 5.70
CA PRO A 131 -9.37 -1.30 6.81
C PRO A 131 -8.17 -1.57 7.72
N ASP A 132 -6.97 -1.61 7.16
CA ASP A 132 -5.73 -1.76 7.92
C ASP A 132 -5.22 -0.41 8.47
N GLN A 133 -4.64 -0.47 9.67
CA GLN A 133 -4.15 0.69 10.41
C GLN A 133 -2.89 1.31 9.80
N GLU A 134 -1.97 0.49 9.26
CA GLU A 134 -0.72 0.95 8.65
C GLU A 134 -1.00 1.55 7.25
N GLN A 135 -1.88 0.92 6.47
CA GLN A 135 -2.37 1.47 5.20
C GLN A 135 -3.12 2.80 5.41
N ALA A 136 -3.93 2.92 6.46
CA ALA A 136 -4.61 4.17 6.79
C ALA A 136 -3.63 5.27 7.24
N ALA A 137 -2.61 4.93 8.02
CA ALA A 137 -1.51 5.83 8.36
C ALA A 137 -0.78 6.34 7.11
N HIS A 138 -0.44 5.44 6.18
CA HIS A 138 0.18 5.83 4.92
C HIS A 138 -0.72 6.75 4.09
N ALA A 139 -2.00 6.42 3.92
CA ALA A 139 -2.93 7.23 3.12
C ALA A 139 -3.15 8.63 3.73
N ALA A 140 -3.23 8.72 5.06
CA ALA A 140 -3.27 10.00 5.78
C ALA A 140 -1.96 10.79 5.62
N GLU A 141 -0.79 10.14 5.73
CA GLU A 141 0.52 10.77 5.54
C GLU A 141 0.65 11.40 4.14
N LEU A 142 0.27 10.68 3.08
CA LEU A 142 0.29 11.21 1.71
C LEU A 142 -0.56 12.47 1.54
N VAL A 143 -1.74 12.51 2.18
CA VAL A 143 -2.59 13.69 2.13
C VAL A 143 -1.94 14.83 2.92
N ALA A 144 -1.36 14.57 4.09
CA ALA A 144 -0.66 15.59 4.87
C ALA A 144 0.56 16.17 4.12
N GLU A 145 1.41 15.35 3.50
CA GLU A 145 2.52 15.78 2.62
C GLU A 145 2.03 16.68 1.47
N LYS A 146 0.92 16.29 0.82
CA LYS A 146 0.27 17.06 -0.25
C LYS A 146 -0.22 18.42 0.25
N LEU A 147 -0.80 18.50 1.45
CA LEU A 147 -1.27 19.75 2.03
C LEU A 147 -0.11 20.69 2.38
N LEU A 148 0.99 20.18 2.95
CA LEU A 148 2.21 20.97 3.17
C LEU A 148 2.74 21.58 1.87
N THR A 149 2.79 20.79 0.81
CA THR A 149 3.21 21.26 -0.53
C THR A 149 2.28 22.37 -1.05
N ARG A 150 0.96 22.24 -0.83
CA ARG A 150 -0.04 23.22 -1.28
C ARG A 150 0.02 24.54 -0.49
N ILE A 151 0.42 24.52 0.77
CA ILE A 151 0.73 25.74 1.57
C ILE A 151 1.99 26.44 1.01
N LEU A 152 2.99 25.67 0.58
CA LEU A 152 4.20 26.20 -0.07
C LEU A 152 3.94 26.78 -1.47
N GLU A 153 2.94 26.30 -2.20
CA GLU A 153 2.51 26.86 -3.48
C GLU A 153 1.67 28.14 -3.29
N ALA A 154 0.74 28.16 -2.32
CA ALA A 154 -0.18 29.28 -2.09
C ALA A 154 0.50 30.63 -1.79
N GLN A 155 1.76 30.62 -1.33
CA GLN A 155 2.57 31.83 -1.13
C GLN A 155 3.32 32.28 -2.39
N GLN A 156 3.60 31.38 -3.35
CA GLN A 156 4.32 31.70 -4.57
C GLN A 156 3.44 32.42 -5.60
N GLU A 157 2.13 32.20 -5.53
CA GLU A 157 1.13 32.82 -6.41
C GLU A 157 0.63 34.20 -5.89
N GLN A 158 1.18 34.73 -4.79
CA GLN A 158 0.79 36.06 -4.28
C GLN A 158 1.45 37.21 -5.05
N GLU A 159 0.67 38.24 -5.38
CA GLU A 159 1.16 39.48 -6.03
C GLU A 159 2.18 40.27 -5.19
N GLN A 160 2.15 40.11 -3.88
CA GLN A 160 3.11 40.71 -2.94
C GLN A 160 3.92 39.61 -2.25
N ALA A 161 5.25 39.71 -2.33
CA ALA A 161 6.14 38.79 -1.65
C ALA A 161 5.98 38.89 -0.13
N LEU A 162 5.78 37.75 0.53
CA LEU A 162 5.83 37.66 1.99
C LEU A 162 7.24 37.99 2.50
N THR A 163 7.32 38.65 3.65
CA THR A 163 8.59 38.97 4.32
C THR A 163 9.32 37.72 4.83
N LEU A 164 8.60 36.63 5.05
CA LEU A 164 9.11 35.32 5.47
C LEU A 164 8.31 34.20 4.79
N PRO A 165 8.92 33.04 4.50
CA PRO A 165 8.21 31.88 4.00
C PRO A 165 7.25 31.34 5.08
N ILE A 166 6.04 31.00 4.68
CA ILE A 166 5.02 30.38 5.54
C ILE A 166 5.05 28.87 5.33
N THR A 167 5.11 28.10 6.41
CA THR A 167 5.07 26.64 6.37
C THR A 167 3.84 26.12 7.09
N GLY A 168 3.56 24.82 6.96
CA GLY A 168 2.47 24.17 7.67
C GLY A 168 2.98 23.23 8.76
N SER A 169 2.38 23.27 9.94
CA SER A 169 2.48 22.19 10.92
C SER A 169 1.20 21.35 10.86
N ILE A 170 1.32 20.02 10.83
CA ILE A 170 0.15 19.12 10.78
C ILE A 170 0.20 18.08 11.90
N GLY A 171 -0.86 18.04 12.72
CA GLY A 171 -1.13 16.99 13.70
C GLY A 171 -2.21 16.04 13.21
N VAL A 172 -1.96 14.73 13.24
CA VAL A 172 -2.87 13.70 12.71
C VAL A 172 -3.29 12.73 13.82
N THR A 173 -4.58 12.40 13.90
CA THR A 173 -5.05 11.19 14.57
C THR A 173 -5.89 10.33 13.65
N LEU A 174 -5.94 9.03 13.94
CA LEU A 174 -6.64 7.99 13.18
C LEU A 174 -7.53 7.18 14.11
N PHE A 175 -8.75 6.92 13.67
CA PHE A 175 -9.77 6.24 14.48
C PHE A 175 -10.67 5.34 13.60
N ALA A 176 -11.09 4.21 14.16
CA ALA A 176 -11.97 3.21 13.51
C ALA A 176 -12.92 2.53 14.51
N ASP A 177 -12.48 2.37 15.76
CA ASP A 177 -13.16 1.65 16.85
C ASP A 177 -14.55 2.18 17.24
N GLY A 178 -14.86 3.44 16.96
CA GLY A 178 -16.00 4.18 17.53
C GLY A 178 -16.07 4.15 19.06
N GLU A 179 -14.94 3.87 19.74
CA GLU A 179 -14.71 4.16 21.15
C GLU A 179 -14.10 5.56 21.32
N THR A 180 -13.36 6.01 20.31
CA THR A 180 -12.85 7.38 20.19
C THR A 180 -14.01 8.38 20.13
N SER A 181 -14.16 9.24 21.15
CA SER A 181 -15.14 10.34 21.13
C SER A 181 -14.68 11.51 20.25
N VAL A 182 -15.61 12.40 19.90
CA VAL A 182 -15.33 13.64 19.14
C VAL A 182 -14.29 14.51 19.87
N GLU A 183 -14.42 14.65 21.19
CA GLU A 183 -13.49 15.39 22.04
C GLU A 183 -12.11 14.72 22.06
N SER A 184 -12.07 13.40 22.17
CA SER A 184 -10.82 12.62 22.13
C SER A 184 -10.10 12.81 20.80
N ALA A 185 -10.78 12.65 19.66
CA ALA A 185 -10.18 12.84 18.35
C ALA A 185 -9.60 14.26 18.18
N MET A 186 -10.38 15.29 18.56
CA MET A 186 -9.94 16.69 18.50
C MET A 186 -8.71 16.94 19.39
N GLN A 187 -8.72 16.45 20.63
CA GLN A 187 -7.60 16.61 21.56
C GLN A 187 -6.34 15.88 21.07
N GLN A 188 -6.48 14.68 20.51
CA GLN A 188 -5.37 13.91 19.98
C GLN A 188 -4.70 14.60 18.78
N ALA A 189 -5.50 15.12 17.84
CA ALA A 189 -4.98 15.83 16.68
C ALA A 189 -4.28 17.15 17.07
N ASP A 190 -4.84 17.93 18.01
CA ASP A 190 -4.17 19.11 18.57
C ASP A 190 -2.86 18.74 19.28
N MET A 191 -2.85 17.71 20.15
CA MET A 191 -1.62 17.25 20.80
C MET A 191 -0.54 16.84 19.79
N ALA A 192 -0.91 16.22 18.67
CA ALA A 192 0.01 15.91 17.58
C ALA A 192 0.50 17.19 16.85
N LEU A 193 -0.37 18.20 16.68
CA LEU A 193 0.01 19.49 16.09
C LEU A 193 1.03 20.23 16.98
N GLN A 194 0.82 20.25 18.31
CA GLN A 194 1.79 20.82 19.24
C GLN A 194 3.14 20.08 19.18
N GLN A 195 3.15 18.76 18.96
CA GLN A 195 4.38 18.00 18.72
C GLN A 195 5.05 18.35 17.38
N ALA A 196 4.28 18.63 16.32
CA ALA A 196 4.82 19.09 15.04
C ALA A 196 5.51 20.46 15.17
N LYS A 197 4.82 21.43 15.79
CA LYS A 197 5.38 22.75 16.11
C LYS A 197 6.64 22.63 16.99
N GLY A 198 6.57 21.83 18.05
CA GLY A 198 7.70 21.58 18.96
C GLY A 198 8.91 20.90 18.31
N ALA A 199 8.73 20.22 17.17
CA ALA A 199 9.80 19.61 16.39
C ALA A 199 10.46 20.58 15.38
N GLY A 200 10.07 21.86 15.36
CA GLY A 200 10.63 22.88 14.48
C GLY A 200 9.68 23.40 13.38
N GLY A 201 8.43 22.92 13.35
CA GLY A 201 7.45 23.28 12.32
C GLY A 201 7.68 22.56 10.98
N ASN A 202 6.93 22.96 9.94
CA ASN A 202 7.01 22.41 8.58
C ASN A 202 7.00 20.87 8.51
N THR A 203 6.15 20.22 9.32
CA THR A 203 6.19 18.75 9.47
C THR A 203 4.84 18.16 9.87
N VAL A 204 4.68 16.86 9.59
CA VAL A 204 3.52 16.05 10.01
C VAL A 204 3.90 15.25 11.26
N ARG A 205 3.00 15.16 12.24
CA ARG A 205 3.12 14.23 13.38
C ARG A 205 1.81 13.49 13.60
N PHE A 206 1.92 12.20 13.95
CA PHE A 206 0.81 11.37 14.38
C PHE A 206 0.72 11.31 15.90
N PHE A 207 -0.49 11.38 16.46
CA PHE A 207 -0.72 11.28 17.91
C PHE A 207 -0.22 9.94 18.49
N ASN A 208 -0.52 8.84 17.80
CA ASN A 208 -0.12 7.51 18.23
C ASN A 208 1.38 7.30 17.97
N SER A 209 2.16 7.10 19.03
CA SER A 209 3.61 6.92 18.95
C SER A 209 4.04 5.71 18.11
N THR A 210 3.22 4.65 18.02
CA THR A 210 3.46 3.51 17.14
C THR A 210 3.27 3.89 15.67
N MET A 211 2.29 4.72 15.35
CA MET A 211 2.09 5.25 13.98
C MET A 211 3.22 6.20 13.60
N GLN A 212 3.61 7.11 14.50
CA GLN A 212 4.75 8.00 14.29
C GLN A 212 6.04 7.19 14.07
N ALA A 213 6.23 6.08 14.78
CA ALA A 213 7.35 5.17 14.58
C ALA A 213 7.28 4.43 13.22
N ALA A 214 6.10 3.97 12.80
CA ALA A 214 5.91 3.31 11.49
C ALA A 214 6.21 4.27 10.33
N VAL A 215 5.64 5.48 10.37
CA VAL A 215 5.91 6.60 9.45
C VAL A 215 7.42 6.90 9.38
N MET A 216 8.07 7.12 10.52
CA MET A 216 9.51 7.38 10.54
C MET A 216 10.33 6.18 10.05
N ALA A 217 9.94 4.95 10.37
CA ALA A 217 10.61 3.75 9.89
C ALA A 217 10.54 3.60 8.37
N ARG A 218 9.48 4.14 7.74
CA ARG A 218 9.25 4.17 6.29
C ARG A 218 10.07 5.24 5.59
N VAL A 219 10.14 6.45 6.14
CA VAL A 219 11.06 7.51 5.66
C VAL A 219 12.53 7.06 5.73
N HIS A 220 12.92 6.35 6.80
CA HIS A 220 14.25 5.73 6.87
C HIS A 220 14.42 4.64 5.81
N LEU A 221 13.41 3.79 5.60
CA LEU A 221 13.44 2.75 4.57
C LEU A 221 13.60 3.34 3.17
N GLU A 222 13.00 4.51 2.90
CA GLU A 222 13.16 5.26 1.65
C GLU A 222 14.60 5.75 1.43
N ALA A 223 15.19 6.35 2.48
CA ALA A 223 16.58 6.81 2.45
C ALA A 223 17.59 5.63 2.33
N ASP A 224 17.29 4.50 2.97
CA ASP A 224 18.07 3.26 2.85
C ASP A 224 17.93 2.68 1.42
N LEU A 225 16.72 2.64 0.85
CA LEU A 225 16.42 2.13 -0.50
C LEU A 225 17.16 2.91 -1.60
N HIS A 226 17.28 4.23 -1.46
CA HIS A 226 18.09 5.07 -2.33
C HIS A 226 19.58 4.66 -2.41
N GLN A 227 20.09 4.00 -1.36
CA GLN A 227 21.49 3.58 -1.27
C GLN A 227 21.68 2.07 -1.46
N ALA A 228 20.62 1.26 -1.37
CA ALA A 228 20.66 -0.20 -1.40
C ALA A 228 21.36 -0.76 -2.66
N LEU A 229 21.13 -0.18 -3.84
CA LEU A 229 21.85 -0.54 -5.08
C LEU A 229 23.36 -0.23 -4.98
N ALA A 230 23.72 0.97 -4.51
CA ALA A 230 25.11 1.41 -4.42
C ALA A 230 25.92 0.69 -3.32
N ARG A 231 25.23 -0.02 -2.42
CA ARG A 231 25.78 -0.81 -1.32
C ARG A 231 25.72 -2.32 -1.56
N ASP A 232 25.31 -2.76 -2.75
CA ASP A 232 25.13 -4.18 -3.10
C ASP A 232 24.22 -4.95 -2.13
N GLU A 233 23.13 -4.33 -1.65
CA GLU A 233 22.20 -4.92 -0.67
C GLU A 233 21.09 -5.79 -1.33
N PHE A 234 20.98 -5.81 -2.65
CA PHE A 234 19.99 -6.63 -3.37
C PHE A 234 20.53 -8.01 -3.78
N ARG A 235 19.65 -9.01 -3.77
CA ARG A 235 19.87 -10.37 -4.29
C ARG A 235 18.71 -10.81 -5.15
N LEU A 236 18.96 -11.73 -6.08
CA LEU A 236 17.92 -12.53 -6.72
C LEU A 236 17.86 -13.90 -6.04
N HIS A 237 16.67 -14.29 -5.61
CA HIS A 237 16.34 -15.67 -5.25
C HIS A 237 15.60 -16.30 -6.42
N TYR A 238 15.81 -17.60 -6.64
CA TYR A 238 15.21 -18.32 -7.75
C TYR A 238 14.18 -19.32 -7.23
N GLN A 239 12.91 -19.10 -7.54
CA GLN A 239 11.82 -20.06 -7.23
C GLN A 239 11.66 -21.02 -8.41
N VAL A 240 11.63 -22.31 -8.12
CA VAL A 240 11.61 -23.37 -9.13
C VAL A 240 10.21 -23.52 -9.75
N GLN A 241 10.17 -23.54 -11.08
CA GLN A 241 8.98 -23.89 -11.88
C GLN A 241 9.08 -25.36 -12.31
N VAL A 242 7.97 -26.09 -12.26
CA VAL A 242 7.92 -27.51 -12.68
C VAL A 242 6.78 -27.79 -13.65
N ASP A 243 7.01 -28.75 -14.54
CA ASP A 243 5.98 -29.34 -15.38
C ASP A 243 5.15 -30.42 -14.67
N SER A 244 4.15 -30.93 -15.37
CA SER A 244 3.25 -32.02 -14.96
C SER A 244 3.94 -33.35 -14.63
N LEU A 245 5.22 -33.51 -15.02
CA LEU A 245 6.07 -34.65 -14.69
C LEU A 245 7.05 -34.33 -13.55
N SER A 246 6.86 -33.19 -12.86
CA SER A 246 7.72 -32.65 -11.80
C SER A 246 9.17 -32.41 -12.24
N ARG A 247 9.41 -32.17 -13.54
CA ARG A 247 10.71 -31.77 -14.08
C ARG A 247 10.86 -30.26 -13.99
N VAL A 248 12.05 -29.79 -13.65
CA VAL A 248 12.34 -28.36 -13.59
C VAL A 248 12.42 -27.80 -15.00
N THR A 249 11.54 -26.85 -15.32
CA THR A 249 11.46 -26.19 -16.64
C THR A 249 12.16 -24.84 -16.64
N GLY A 250 12.10 -24.13 -15.51
CA GLY A 250 12.66 -22.80 -15.35
C GLY A 250 12.66 -22.36 -13.89
N VAL A 251 12.96 -21.08 -13.70
CA VAL A 251 12.86 -20.41 -12.40
C VAL A 251 12.28 -19.00 -12.54
N GLU A 252 11.64 -18.53 -11.49
CA GLU A 252 11.29 -17.12 -11.33
C GLU A 252 12.35 -16.39 -10.50
N ALA A 253 12.83 -15.26 -11.02
CA ALA A 253 13.82 -14.40 -10.37
C ALA A 253 13.16 -13.37 -9.46
N LEU A 254 13.13 -13.70 -8.17
CA LEU A 254 12.48 -12.91 -7.14
C LEU A 254 13.51 -12.03 -6.40
N ILE A 255 13.37 -10.72 -6.51
CA ILE A 255 14.23 -9.76 -5.81
C ILE A 255 14.08 -9.87 -4.29
N ARG A 256 15.19 -9.73 -3.57
CA ARG A 256 15.29 -9.69 -2.12
C ARG A 256 16.24 -8.58 -1.69
N TRP A 257 15.93 -7.93 -0.57
CA TRP A 257 16.77 -6.87 0.00
C TRP A 257 17.35 -7.34 1.34
N GLU A 258 18.66 -7.56 1.36
CA GLU A 258 19.46 -7.91 2.53
C GLU A 258 19.91 -6.63 3.25
N HIS A 259 19.01 -5.96 3.96
CA HIS A 259 19.33 -4.70 4.64
C HIS A 259 20.19 -4.96 5.89
N PRO A 260 21.37 -4.32 6.06
CA PRO A 260 22.36 -4.66 7.09
C PRO A 260 21.86 -4.55 8.54
N GLN A 261 20.84 -3.72 8.82
CA GLN A 261 20.26 -3.55 10.16
C GLN A 261 18.90 -4.24 10.34
N ARG A 262 18.16 -4.50 9.24
CA ARG A 262 16.77 -5.01 9.28
C ARG A 262 16.67 -6.48 8.87
N GLY A 263 17.74 -7.06 8.33
CA GLY A 263 17.71 -8.38 7.71
C GLY A 263 16.97 -8.34 6.37
N MET A 264 16.21 -9.39 6.09
CA MET A 264 15.45 -9.53 4.84
C MET A 264 14.23 -8.62 4.84
N VAL A 265 14.25 -7.55 4.04
CA VAL A 265 13.07 -6.69 3.84
C VAL A 265 12.18 -7.31 2.76
N SER A 266 10.88 -7.39 3.04
CA SER A 266 9.88 -7.95 2.11
C SER A 266 9.73 -7.09 0.84
N PRO A 267 9.65 -7.69 -0.37
CA PRO A 267 9.32 -6.97 -1.60
C PRO A 267 8.07 -6.09 -1.50
N GLY A 268 7.02 -6.58 -0.82
CA GLY A 268 5.79 -5.81 -0.60
C GLY A 268 5.97 -4.50 0.19
N MET A 269 7.06 -4.35 0.95
CA MET A 269 7.38 -3.11 1.67
C MET A 269 8.16 -2.11 0.82
N PHE A 270 9.05 -2.57 -0.07
CA PHE A 270 9.99 -1.70 -0.78
C PHE A 270 9.67 -1.49 -2.26
N ILE A 271 8.96 -2.40 -2.94
CA ILE A 271 8.57 -2.22 -4.34
C ILE A 271 7.60 -1.04 -4.52
N PRO A 272 6.51 -0.88 -3.73
CA PRO A 272 5.62 0.27 -3.88
C PRO A 272 6.32 1.61 -3.64
N LEU A 273 7.30 1.61 -2.73
CA LEU A 273 8.16 2.77 -2.45
C LEU A 273 9.12 3.06 -3.61
N ALA A 274 9.69 2.01 -4.21
CA ALA A 274 10.53 2.12 -5.39
C ALA A 274 9.74 2.64 -6.60
N GLU A 275 8.49 2.25 -6.77
CA GLU A 275 7.61 2.73 -7.84
C GLU A 275 7.21 4.20 -7.65
N LYS A 276 6.72 4.58 -6.46
CA LYS A 276 6.39 5.98 -6.09
C LYS A 276 7.54 6.92 -6.45
N ASN A 277 8.77 6.52 -6.14
CA ASN A 277 9.97 7.34 -6.27
C ASN A 277 10.80 7.07 -7.53
N ARG A 278 10.29 6.24 -8.45
CA ARG A 278 10.98 5.80 -9.69
C ARG A 278 12.33 5.08 -9.48
N LEU A 279 12.69 4.72 -8.25
CA LEU A 279 13.82 3.82 -7.95
C LEU A 279 13.60 2.41 -8.52
N ILE A 280 12.35 2.04 -8.84
CA ILE A 280 12.04 0.80 -9.56
C ILE A 280 12.74 0.72 -10.93
N LEU A 281 13.09 1.87 -11.54
CA LEU A 281 13.81 1.90 -12.81
C LEU A 281 15.24 1.36 -12.69
N PRO A 282 16.16 1.95 -11.89
CA PRO A 282 17.50 1.39 -11.74
C PRO A 282 17.48 0.01 -11.06
N ILE A 283 16.53 -0.26 -10.15
CA ILE A 283 16.37 -1.60 -9.55
C ILE A 283 15.99 -2.63 -10.62
N GLY A 284 14.97 -2.35 -11.44
CA GLY A 284 14.50 -3.27 -12.47
C GLY A 284 15.52 -3.53 -13.57
N TYR A 285 16.35 -2.55 -13.93
CA TYR A 285 17.49 -2.79 -14.84
C TYR A 285 18.58 -3.65 -14.19
N TRP A 286 18.90 -3.44 -12.91
CA TRP A 286 19.83 -4.32 -12.16
C TRP A 286 19.30 -5.76 -12.04
N VAL A 287 17.98 -5.94 -11.85
CA VAL A 287 17.33 -7.26 -11.83
C VAL A 287 17.49 -7.95 -13.19
N LEU A 288 17.15 -7.28 -14.29
CA LEU A 288 17.28 -7.82 -15.65
C LEU A 288 18.73 -8.18 -15.98
N GLU A 289 19.69 -7.29 -15.66
CA GLU A 289 21.11 -7.54 -15.88
C GLU A 289 21.61 -8.76 -15.09
N THR A 290 21.25 -8.84 -13.81
CA THR A 290 21.66 -9.96 -12.94
C THR A 290 21.02 -11.28 -13.39
N ALA A 291 19.75 -11.27 -13.80
CA ALA A 291 19.07 -12.42 -14.37
C ALA A 291 19.71 -12.88 -15.69
N CYS A 292 20.02 -11.96 -16.61
CA CYS A 292 20.67 -12.30 -17.88
C CYS A 292 22.10 -12.83 -17.67
N ARG A 293 22.89 -12.24 -16.75
CA ARG A 293 24.20 -12.79 -16.34
C ARG A 293 24.07 -14.21 -15.78
N GLN A 294 23.04 -14.49 -14.97
CA GLN A 294 22.80 -15.84 -14.43
C GLN A 294 22.38 -16.84 -15.52
N LEU A 295 21.54 -16.41 -16.47
CA LEU A 295 21.09 -17.22 -17.59
C LEU A 295 22.24 -17.61 -18.53
N ALA A 296 23.14 -16.66 -18.84
CA ALA A 296 24.36 -16.92 -19.59
C ALA A 296 25.31 -17.87 -18.85
N ALA A 297 25.45 -17.74 -17.53
CA ALA A 297 26.25 -18.68 -16.74
C ALA A 297 25.68 -20.11 -16.76
N TRP A 298 24.36 -20.26 -16.62
CA TRP A 298 23.69 -21.57 -16.69
C TRP A 298 23.71 -22.20 -18.08
N ALA A 299 23.84 -21.42 -19.15
CA ALA A 299 24.05 -21.96 -20.50
C ALA A 299 25.35 -22.78 -20.67
N HIS A 300 26.26 -22.73 -19.69
CA HIS A 300 27.48 -23.55 -19.64
C HIS A 300 27.39 -24.73 -18.66
N GLU A 301 26.26 -24.93 -17.99
CA GLU A 301 26.02 -26.03 -17.06
C GLU A 301 25.01 -27.04 -17.67
N PRO A 302 25.40 -28.27 -18.05
CA PRO A 302 24.50 -29.20 -18.76
C PRO A 302 23.21 -29.57 -18.03
N GLU A 303 23.17 -29.46 -16.69
CA GLU A 303 21.96 -29.69 -15.89
C GLU A 303 21.00 -28.48 -15.87
N ARG A 304 21.46 -27.31 -16.34
CA ARG A 304 20.74 -26.02 -16.26
C ARG A 304 20.64 -25.30 -17.60
N GLU A 305 21.34 -25.78 -18.63
CA GLU A 305 21.37 -25.12 -19.93
C GLU A 305 19.96 -24.92 -20.51
N SER A 306 19.03 -25.85 -20.29
CA SER A 306 17.66 -25.75 -20.81
C SER A 306 16.72 -24.84 -20.01
N LEU A 307 17.15 -24.30 -18.86
CA LEU A 307 16.26 -23.56 -17.97
C LEU A 307 15.94 -22.15 -18.48
N SER A 308 14.68 -21.74 -18.35
CA SER A 308 14.28 -20.34 -18.46
C SER A 308 14.46 -19.60 -17.14
N ILE A 309 14.61 -18.27 -17.22
CA ILE A 309 14.44 -17.35 -16.09
C ILE A 309 13.29 -16.40 -16.42
N ALA A 310 12.28 -16.39 -15.56
CA ALA A 310 11.19 -15.42 -15.59
C ALA A 310 11.52 -14.22 -14.69
N VAL A 311 11.24 -13.01 -15.15
CA VAL A 311 11.55 -11.74 -14.46
C VAL A 311 10.33 -10.83 -14.46
N ASN A 312 9.86 -10.46 -13.27
CA ASN A 312 8.82 -9.46 -13.07
C ASN A 312 9.25 -8.05 -13.50
N VAL A 313 8.44 -7.38 -14.33
CA VAL A 313 8.71 -6.04 -14.87
C VAL A 313 7.59 -5.07 -14.50
N SER A 314 7.92 -4.04 -13.71
CA SER A 314 6.96 -2.98 -13.34
C SER A 314 6.42 -2.20 -14.54
N SER A 315 5.16 -1.74 -14.46
CA SER A 315 4.56 -0.90 -15.51
C SER A 315 5.36 0.39 -15.75
N VAL A 316 5.92 0.98 -14.69
CA VAL A 316 6.76 2.19 -14.77
C VAL A 316 8.04 1.96 -15.59
N GLN A 317 8.64 0.78 -15.48
CA GLN A 317 9.81 0.38 -16.26
C GLN A 317 9.45 0.04 -17.70
N PHE A 318 8.39 -0.74 -17.93
CA PHE A 318 7.96 -1.13 -19.27
C PHE A 318 7.61 0.08 -20.14
N HIS A 319 7.02 1.12 -19.56
CA HIS A 319 6.68 2.36 -20.25
C HIS A 319 7.88 3.27 -20.56
N GLN A 320 9.12 2.95 -20.14
CA GLN A 320 10.27 3.80 -20.48
C GLN A 320 10.54 3.81 -22.00
N PRO A 321 10.75 4.98 -22.64
CA PRO A 321 11.03 5.06 -24.08
C PRO A 321 12.27 4.28 -24.54
N ASP A 322 13.23 4.08 -23.64
CA ASP A 322 14.50 3.39 -23.87
C ASP A 322 14.51 1.92 -23.42
N PHE A 323 13.40 1.38 -22.90
CA PHE A 323 13.33 0.03 -22.32
C PHE A 323 13.83 -1.06 -23.28
N VAL A 324 13.35 -1.04 -24.53
CA VAL A 324 13.77 -2.01 -25.58
C VAL A 324 15.27 -1.92 -25.86
N VAL A 325 15.82 -0.70 -25.94
CA VAL A 325 17.23 -0.46 -26.26
C VAL A 325 18.13 -0.93 -25.12
N LYS A 326 17.76 -0.64 -23.86
CA LYS A 326 18.48 -1.10 -22.69
C LYS A 326 18.44 -2.63 -22.53
N LEU A 327 17.31 -3.25 -22.80
CA LEU A 327 17.22 -4.72 -22.73
C LEU A 327 18.04 -5.39 -23.84
N GLN A 328 18.09 -4.81 -25.05
CA GLN A 328 19.01 -5.24 -26.10
C GLN A 328 20.48 -5.14 -25.66
N GLN A 329 20.88 -4.01 -25.08
CA GLN A 329 22.24 -3.82 -24.54
C GLN A 329 22.57 -4.85 -23.46
N ILE A 330 21.65 -5.10 -22.50
CA ILE A 330 21.84 -6.13 -21.47
C ILE A 330 22.03 -7.53 -22.08
N LEU A 331 21.23 -7.90 -23.08
CA LEU A 331 21.37 -9.21 -23.76
C LEU A 331 22.70 -9.31 -24.51
N GLU A 332 23.13 -8.26 -25.18
CA GLU A 332 24.42 -8.19 -25.90
C GLU A 332 25.62 -8.27 -24.94
N GLU A 333 25.61 -7.52 -23.84
CA GLU A 333 26.68 -7.47 -22.83
C GLU A 333 26.81 -8.76 -22.02
N THR A 334 25.69 -9.48 -21.82
CA THR A 334 25.66 -10.73 -21.04
C THR A 334 25.75 -11.99 -21.91
N ALA A 335 25.53 -11.89 -23.22
CA ALA A 335 25.38 -13.00 -24.16
C ALA A 335 24.30 -14.02 -23.75
N ALA A 336 23.27 -13.58 -23.02
CA ALA A 336 22.14 -14.42 -22.60
C ALA A 336 21.24 -14.79 -23.81
N ASP A 337 20.74 -16.03 -23.86
CA ASP A 337 19.79 -16.44 -24.90
C ASP A 337 18.40 -15.82 -24.62
N PRO A 338 17.91 -14.87 -25.45
CA PRO A 338 16.63 -14.21 -25.22
C PRO A 338 15.45 -15.18 -25.18
N ARG A 339 15.56 -16.36 -25.82
CA ARG A 339 14.49 -17.38 -25.85
C ARG A 339 14.27 -18.09 -24.51
N ARG A 340 15.17 -17.87 -23.56
CA ARG A 340 15.10 -18.40 -22.19
C ARG A 340 14.82 -17.29 -21.16
N LEU A 341 14.63 -16.04 -21.60
CA LEU A 341 14.15 -14.95 -20.76
C LEU A 341 12.63 -14.80 -20.97
N THR A 342 11.87 -14.99 -19.89
CA THR A 342 10.45 -14.64 -19.84
C THR A 342 10.30 -13.33 -19.08
N LEU A 343 9.57 -12.36 -19.62
CA LEU A 343 9.17 -11.17 -18.88
C LEU A 343 7.75 -11.36 -18.35
N GLU A 344 7.59 -11.25 -17.04
CA GLU A 344 6.29 -11.32 -16.37
C GLU A 344 5.76 -9.89 -16.21
N VAL A 345 4.54 -9.67 -16.65
CA VAL A 345 3.88 -8.36 -16.62
C VAL A 345 2.49 -8.51 -16.02
N THR A 346 2.11 -7.58 -15.15
CA THR A 346 0.78 -7.57 -14.51
C THR A 346 -0.31 -7.14 -15.49
N GLU A 347 -1.56 -7.55 -15.23
CA GLU A 347 -2.70 -7.12 -16.02
C GLU A 347 -2.87 -5.58 -16.07
N SER A 348 -2.49 -4.88 -15.00
CA SER A 348 -2.55 -3.41 -14.93
C SER A 348 -1.69 -2.72 -15.99
N LEU A 349 -0.58 -3.33 -16.46
CA LEU A 349 0.18 -2.82 -17.60
C LEU A 349 -0.68 -2.71 -18.86
N LEU A 350 -1.63 -3.63 -19.05
CA LEU A 350 -2.47 -3.71 -20.24
C LEU A 350 -3.60 -2.68 -20.24
N MET A 351 -3.82 -1.94 -19.15
CA MET A 351 -4.82 -0.86 -19.07
C MET A 351 -4.30 0.47 -19.59
N ASP A 352 -2.98 0.66 -19.63
CA ASP A 352 -2.35 1.86 -20.19
C ASP A 352 -1.95 1.62 -21.67
N ASP A 353 -2.06 2.68 -22.50
CA ASP A 353 -1.64 2.78 -23.92
C ASP A 353 -1.37 1.45 -24.66
N HIS A 354 -2.44 0.68 -24.92
CA HIS A 354 -2.28 -0.73 -25.33
C HIS A 354 -1.58 -0.89 -26.68
N GLN A 355 -1.64 0.12 -27.57
CA GLN A 355 -0.93 0.09 -28.85
C GLN A 355 0.58 0.21 -28.65
N ARG A 356 1.01 1.07 -27.72
CA ARG A 356 2.42 1.18 -27.34
C ARG A 356 2.91 -0.08 -26.64
N VAL A 357 2.15 -0.60 -25.67
CA VAL A 357 2.50 -1.85 -24.96
C VAL A 357 2.70 -2.99 -25.96
N ARG A 358 1.73 -3.21 -26.86
CA ARG A 358 1.82 -4.19 -27.94
C ARG A 358 3.03 -3.96 -28.86
N GLY A 359 3.32 -2.70 -29.21
CA GLY A 359 4.47 -2.33 -30.03
C GLY A 359 5.82 -2.65 -29.38
N ILE A 360 5.92 -2.52 -28.05
CA ILE A 360 7.11 -2.91 -27.28
C ILE A 360 7.22 -4.44 -27.22
N MET A 361 6.15 -5.14 -26.84
CA MET A 361 6.15 -6.61 -26.74
C MET A 361 6.52 -7.26 -28.08
N LEU A 362 5.98 -6.79 -29.21
CA LEU A 362 6.30 -7.33 -30.54
C LEU A 362 7.79 -7.16 -30.91
N ARG A 363 8.44 -6.04 -30.52
CA ARG A 363 9.88 -5.82 -30.76
C ARG A 363 10.75 -6.75 -29.93
N LEU A 364 10.34 -7.02 -28.69
CA LEU A 364 11.08 -7.92 -27.79
C LEU A 364 10.86 -9.39 -28.15
N ASN A 365 9.64 -9.76 -28.54
CA ASN A 365 9.32 -11.09 -29.06
C ASN A 365 10.06 -11.41 -30.38
N GLN A 366 10.33 -10.40 -31.22
CA GLN A 366 11.22 -10.54 -32.39
C GLN A 366 12.68 -10.87 -32.03
N LEU A 367 13.13 -10.57 -30.81
CA LEU A 367 14.43 -11.02 -30.29
C LEU A 367 14.37 -12.46 -29.76
N GLY A 368 13.16 -13.01 -29.55
CA GLY A 368 12.91 -14.31 -28.95
C GLY A 368 12.42 -14.27 -27.50
N ILE A 369 12.31 -13.09 -26.87
CA ILE A 369 11.83 -12.95 -25.49
C ILE A 369 10.38 -13.42 -25.37
N ARG A 370 10.10 -14.23 -24.34
CA ARG A 370 8.75 -14.72 -24.00
C ARG A 370 8.04 -13.77 -23.04
N PHE A 371 6.70 -13.80 -23.03
CA PHE A 371 5.89 -12.99 -22.10
C PHE A 371 4.88 -13.83 -21.32
N ALA A 372 4.92 -13.71 -19.99
CA ALA A 372 3.88 -14.21 -19.10
C ALA A 372 2.98 -13.05 -18.63
N LEU A 373 1.66 -13.26 -18.64
CA LEU A 373 0.72 -12.35 -17.98
C LEU A 373 0.49 -12.83 -16.54
N ASP A 374 0.74 -11.95 -15.59
CA ASP A 374 0.72 -12.22 -14.15
C ASP A 374 -0.54 -11.71 -13.44
N ASP A 375 -0.80 -12.25 -12.25
CA ASP A 375 -1.96 -11.96 -11.39
C ASP A 375 -3.33 -12.08 -12.12
N PHE A 376 -3.44 -12.97 -13.11
CA PHE A 376 -4.60 -13.00 -14.00
C PHE A 376 -5.89 -13.36 -13.26
N GLY A 377 -6.93 -12.53 -13.46
CA GLY A 377 -8.24 -12.66 -12.82
C GLY A 377 -8.48 -11.69 -11.66
N THR A 378 -7.46 -10.97 -11.18
CA THR A 378 -7.60 -9.96 -10.12
C THR A 378 -8.04 -8.58 -10.63
N GLY A 379 -8.00 -8.34 -11.95
CA GLY A 379 -8.33 -7.07 -12.60
C GLY A 379 -9.49 -7.10 -13.63
N TYR A 380 -9.53 -6.10 -14.50
CA TYR A 380 -10.50 -6.00 -15.61
C TYR A 380 -9.86 -6.27 -16.99
N SER A 381 -9.49 -7.52 -17.25
CA SER A 381 -8.97 -7.96 -18.55
C SER A 381 -10.02 -7.89 -19.66
N SER A 382 -9.73 -7.17 -20.75
CA SER A 382 -10.47 -7.35 -22.01
C SER A 382 -9.87 -8.50 -22.81
N LEU A 383 -10.64 -9.57 -23.00
CA LEU A 383 -10.27 -10.72 -23.86
C LEU A 383 -9.87 -10.32 -25.29
N ASN A 384 -10.40 -9.19 -25.78
CA ASN A 384 -10.06 -8.62 -27.09
C ASN A 384 -8.63 -8.04 -27.15
N TYR A 385 -8.02 -7.67 -26.03
CA TYR A 385 -6.62 -7.22 -25.97
C TYR A 385 -5.68 -8.41 -25.80
N LEU A 386 -5.99 -9.34 -24.90
CA LEU A 386 -5.26 -10.61 -24.71
C LEU A 386 -4.97 -11.32 -26.03
N LYS A 387 -5.98 -11.48 -26.90
CA LYS A 387 -5.86 -12.09 -28.23
C LYS A 387 -4.88 -11.37 -29.20
N ARG A 388 -4.48 -10.12 -28.92
CA ARG A 388 -3.66 -9.29 -29.82
C ARG A 388 -2.21 -9.13 -29.38
N LEU A 389 -1.88 -9.55 -28.16
CA LEU A 389 -0.54 -9.47 -27.58
C LEU A 389 0.25 -10.74 -27.89
N PRO A 390 1.59 -10.66 -28.06
CA PRO A 390 2.44 -11.84 -28.18
C PRO A 390 2.74 -12.36 -26.77
N LEU A 391 1.70 -12.94 -26.14
CA LEU A 391 1.82 -13.66 -24.88
C LEU A 391 2.22 -15.11 -25.16
N ASP A 392 2.90 -15.71 -24.19
CA ASP A 392 3.34 -17.10 -24.17
C ASP A 392 2.66 -17.89 -23.06
N GLU A 393 2.48 -17.28 -21.89
CA GLU A 393 2.06 -17.92 -20.63
C GLU A 393 1.00 -17.06 -19.91
N LEU A 394 0.05 -17.73 -19.26
CA LEU A 394 -0.91 -17.13 -18.31
C LEU A 394 -0.66 -17.72 -16.91
N LYS A 395 -0.38 -16.83 -15.94
CA LYS A 395 -0.22 -17.21 -14.54
C LYS A 395 -1.54 -17.01 -13.79
N ILE A 396 -1.98 -18.05 -13.09
CA ILE A 396 -3.20 -18.01 -12.25
C ILE A 396 -2.79 -17.54 -10.85
N ASP A 397 -3.35 -16.42 -10.40
CA ASP A 397 -3.08 -15.83 -9.07
C ASP A 397 -3.33 -16.83 -7.93
N GLN A 398 -2.44 -16.81 -6.93
CA GLN A 398 -2.48 -17.71 -5.76
C GLN A 398 -3.82 -17.63 -5.00
N SER A 399 -4.50 -16.48 -4.98
CA SER A 399 -5.77 -16.29 -4.26
C SER A 399 -6.88 -17.22 -4.74
N PHE A 400 -6.91 -17.54 -6.04
CA PHE A 400 -7.86 -18.52 -6.60
C PHE A 400 -7.37 -19.96 -6.43
N VAL A 401 -6.05 -20.18 -6.34
CA VAL A 401 -5.46 -21.52 -6.14
C VAL A 401 -5.60 -21.98 -4.68
N ASP A 402 -5.53 -21.05 -3.72
CA ASP A 402 -5.80 -21.30 -2.31
C ASP A 402 -7.21 -21.85 -2.08
N GLY A 403 -8.22 -21.23 -2.73
CA GLY A 403 -9.63 -21.64 -2.61
C GLY A 403 -10.07 -22.83 -3.46
N VAL A 404 -9.25 -23.29 -4.42
CA VAL A 404 -9.66 -24.19 -5.53
C VAL A 404 -10.33 -25.53 -5.13
N LEU A 405 -10.13 -25.98 -3.89
CA LEU A 405 -10.71 -27.23 -3.36
C LEU A 405 -12.02 -27.01 -2.56
N ASP A 406 -12.21 -25.82 -2.01
CA ASP A 406 -13.24 -25.52 -1.00
C ASP A 406 -14.24 -24.44 -1.45
N ASP A 407 -13.86 -23.52 -2.35
CA ASP A 407 -14.74 -22.53 -2.97
C ASP A 407 -15.04 -22.88 -4.45
N ALA A 408 -16.33 -22.98 -4.77
CA ALA A 408 -16.82 -23.27 -6.11
C ALA A 408 -16.66 -22.09 -7.09
N VAL A 409 -16.54 -20.86 -6.59
CA VAL A 409 -16.28 -19.65 -7.40
C VAL A 409 -14.83 -19.67 -7.86
N ASP A 410 -13.88 -19.86 -6.94
CA ASP A 410 -12.45 -19.91 -7.27
C ASP A 410 -12.15 -21.07 -8.21
N ALA A 411 -12.66 -22.27 -7.91
CA ALA A 411 -12.56 -23.42 -8.81
C ALA A 411 -13.08 -23.14 -10.23
N ALA A 412 -14.19 -22.39 -10.36
CA ALA A 412 -14.73 -22.00 -11.66
C ALA A 412 -13.87 -20.95 -12.39
N ILE A 413 -13.26 -20.01 -11.65
CA ILE A 413 -12.32 -19.01 -12.20
C ILE A 413 -11.05 -19.70 -12.72
N VAL A 414 -10.46 -20.61 -11.94
CA VAL A 414 -9.29 -21.40 -12.34
C VAL A 414 -9.60 -22.23 -13.59
N GLN A 415 -10.73 -22.95 -13.61
CA GLN A 415 -11.13 -23.76 -14.78
C GLN A 415 -11.40 -22.90 -16.03
N ALA A 416 -12.04 -21.74 -15.88
CA ALA A 416 -12.28 -20.80 -16.97
C ALA A 416 -10.96 -20.26 -17.54
N THR A 417 -9.98 -19.96 -16.68
CA THR A 417 -8.64 -19.48 -17.08
C THR A 417 -7.87 -20.54 -17.85
N ILE A 418 -7.83 -21.79 -17.39
CA ILE A 418 -7.20 -22.90 -18.12
C ILE A 418 -7.84 -23.08 -19.50
N THR A 419 -9.18 -23.04 -19.56
CA THR A 419 -9.93 -23.17 -20.82
C THR A 419 -9.66 -22.02 -21.79
N LEU A 420 -9.54 -20.79 -21.27
CA LEU A 420 -9.23 -19.60 -22.05
C LEU A 420 -7.82 -19.67 -22.65
N ALA A 421 -6.82 -20.01 -21.84
CA ALA A 421 -5.44 -20.12 -22.28
C ALA A 421 -5.26 -21.18 -23.38
N ALA A 422 -5.82 -22.38 -23.17
CA ALA A 422 -5.85 -23.43 -24.19
C ALA A 422 -6.53 -22.98 -25.49
N SER A 423 -7.59 -22.15 -25.39
CA SER A 423 -8.29 -21.58 -26.55
C SER A 423 -7.50 -20.48 -27.28
N LEU A 424 -6.53 -19.86 -26.61
CA LEU A 424 -5.61 -18.86 -27.16
C LEU A 424 -4.27 -19.46 -27.62
N GLY A 425 -3.96 -20.70 -27.25
CA GLY A 425 -2.67 -21.35 -27.50
C GLY A 425 -1.56 -20.88 -26.57
N LEU A 426 -1.91 -20.54 -25.32
CA LEU A 426 -1.01 -20.07 -24.27
C LEU A 426 -0.74 -21.17 -23.25
N ASP A 427 0.48 -21.20 -22.72
CA ASP A 427 0.85 -22.03 -21.57
C ASP A 427 0.09 -21.54 -20.31
N VAL A 428 -0.12 -22.42 -19.33
CA VAL A 428 -0.77 -22.08 -18.04
C VAL A 428 0.08 -22.54 -16.88
N THR A 429 0.34 -21.62 -15.95
CA THR A 429 1.02 -21.92 -14.70
C THR A 429 0.16 -21.48 -13.51
N ALA A 430 -0.06 -22.38 -12.55
CA ALA A 430 -0.69 -22.03 -11.28
C ALA A 430 0.34 -21.55 -10.25
N GLU A 431 0.11 -20.38 -9.66
CA GLU A 431 0.86 -19.86 -8.51
C GLU A 431 0.39 -20.53 -7.20
N GLY A 432 1.12 -20.36 -6.11
CA GLY A 432 0.61 -20.67 -4.77
C GLY A 432 0.35 -22.15 -4.44
N VAL A 433 0.83 -23.12 -5.22
CA VAL A 433 0.47 -24.54 -5.01
C VAL A 433 1.13 -25.11 -3.75
N GLU A 434 0.40 -25.12 -2.63
CA GLU A 434 0.90 -25.61 -1.32
C GLU A 434 0.68 -27.11 -1.09
N SER A 435 -0.35 -27.69 -1.70
CA SER A 435 -0.78 -29.07 -1.43
C SER A 435 -0.79 -29.99 -2.65
N GLU A 436 -0.56 -31.28 -2.39
CA GLU A 436 -0.72 -32.36 -3.37
C GLU A 436 -2.14 -32.40 -3.97
N ALA A 437 -3.16 -32.04 -3.17
CA ALA A 437 -4.56 -32.03 -3.62
C ALA A 437 -4.84 -30.90 -4.63
N GLN A 438 -4.32 -29.69 -4.39
CA GLN A 438 -4.37 -28.59 -5.37
C GLN A 438 -3.65 -29.00 -6.67
N HIS A 439 -2.43 -29.56 -6.56
CA HIS A 439 -1.66 -30.01 -7.72
C HIS A 439 -2.41 -31.08 -8.55
N GLN A 440 -2.99 -32.09 -7.90
CA GLN A 440 -3.77 -33.12 -8.59
C GLN A 440 -5.06 -32.58 -9.22
N TRP A 441 -5.72 -31.62 -8.56
CA TRP A 441 -6.89 -30.93 -9.12
C TRP A 441 -6.52 -30.15 -10.37
N LEU A 442 -5.42 -29.38 -10.33
CA LEU A 442 -4.93 -28.57 -11.45
C LEU A 442 -4.56 -29.44 -12.66
N LEU A 443 -3.83 -30.54 -12.43
CA LEU A 443 -3.51 -31.52 -13.47
C LEU A 443 -4.75 -32.15 -14.09
N ALA A 444 -5.76 -32.50 -13.28
CA ALA A 444 -7.01 -33.10 -13.75
C ALA A 444 -7.83 -32.15 -14.65
N HIS A 445 -7.63 -30.84 -14.53
CA HIS A 445 -8.29 -29.81 -15.33
C HIS A 445 -7.43 -29.27 -16.49
N GLY A 446 -6.22 -29.79 -16.70
CA GLY A 446 -5.35 -29.44 -17.84
C GLY A 446 -4.36 -28.30 -17.59
N CYS A 447 -4.08 -27.94 -16.34
CA CYS A 447 -2.96 -27.06 -16.00
C CYS A 447 -1.66 -27.88 -15.94
N GLU A 448 -0.75 -27.69 -16.90
CA GLU A 448 0.45 -28.52 -17.06
C GLU A 448 1.69 -28.00 -16.32
N ALA A 449 1.67 -26.78 -15.76
CA ALA A 449 2.79 -26.21 -15.00
C ALA A 449 2.33 -25.62 -13.65
N SER A 450 3.21 -25.66 -12.65
CA SER A 450 2.91 -25.11 -11.33
C SER A 450 4.13 -24.53 -10.59
N ARG A 451 3.87 -23.56 -9.72
CA ARG A 451 4.84 -22.94 -8.81
C ARG A 451 4.43 -23.24 -7.38
N ALA A 452 5.22 -24.04 -6.69
CA ALA A 452 4.98 -24.39 -5.29
C ALA A 452 5.62 -23.37 -4.34
N ILE A 453 4.94 -23.04 -3.23
CA ILE A 453 5.49 -22.15 -2.20
C ILE A 453 6.61 -22.88 -1.44
N SER A 454 7.84 -22.36 -1.53
CA SER A 454 8.98 -22.83 -0.74
C SER A 454 8.91 -22.33 0.70
N SER A 455 7.88 -22.73 1.45
CA SER A 455 7.82 -22.49 2.89
C SER A 455 8.89 -23.32 3.59
N ALA A 456 9.75 -22.65 4.36
CA ALA A 456 10.86 -23.29 5.06
C ALA A 456 10.36 -24.07 6.29
N GLY A 457 9.67 -25.21 6.09
CA GLY A 457 9.40 -26.14 7.19
C GLY A 457 8.08 -26.89 7.19
N ARG A 458 7.80 -27.69 6.15
CA ARG A 458 7.19 -29.05 6.29
C ARG A 458 7.49 -29.89 5.04
N ASN A 459 7.39 -31.21 5.18
CA ASN A 459 8.02 -32.16 4.25
C ASN A 459 7.22 -32.36 2.94
N ARG A 460 7.96 -32.53 1.83
CA ARG A 460 7.52 -32.58 0.41
C ARG A 460 7.15 -31.16 -0.07
N TRP A 461 7.87 -30.53 -1.00
CA TRP A 461 8.70 -31.06 -2.09
C TRP A 461 10.21 -30.78 -1.91
N ARG A 462 11.08 -31.42 -2.69
CA ARG A 462 12.54 -31.31 -2.51
C ARG A 462 13.05 -29.96 -3.02
N SER A 463 13.31 -29.04 -2.09
CA SER A 463 14.16 -27.85 -2.33
C SER A 463 15.51 -28.28 -2.92
N CYS A 464 15.68 -28.09 -4.23
CA CYS A 464 17.00 -28.14 -4.86
C CYS A 464 17.77 -26.89 -4.46
N ARG A 465 18.90 -27.10 -3.78
CA ARG A 465 19.69 -26.03 -3.17
C ARG A 465 20.57 -25.35 -4.22
N LEU A 466 19.96 -24.58 -5.12
CA LEU A 466 20.61 -23.99 -6.31
C LEU A 466 21.45 -22.73 -6.01
N ALA A 467 21.35 -22.13 -4.82
CA ALA A 467 22.01 -20.86 -4.50
C ALA A 467 23.20 -21.02 -3.53
N ARG A 468 24.42 -21.15 -4.08
CA ARG A 468 25.70 -20.71 -3.46
C ARG A 468 26.82 -20.51 -4.51
N SER A 469 26.68 -19.49 -5.35
CA SER A 469 27.80 -18.87 -6.07
C SER A 469 27.61 -17.35 -6.07
N PRO A 470 28.40 -16.57 -5.32
CA PRO A 470 28.43 -15.13 -5.49
C PRO A 470 29.13 -14.81 -6.81
N VAL A 471 28.46 -14.08 -7.71
CA VAL A 471 29.10 -13.48 -8.88
C VAL A 471 29.68 -12.12 -8.43
N PRO A 472 31.01 -11.94 -8.32
CA PRO A 472 31.57 -10.64 -7.99
C PRO A 472 31.48 -9.71 -9.20
N MET A 473 30.94 -8.50 -9.03
CA MET A 473 31.09 -7.45 -10.05
C MET A 473 32.58 -7.09 -10.20
N ILE A 474 33.13 -7.31 -11.39
CA ILE A 474 34.42 -6.74 -11.78
C ILE A 474 34.19 -5.27 -12.12
N ARG A 475 34.76 -4.37 -11.31
CA ARG A 475 34.77 -2.93 -11.62
C ARG A 475 35.71 -2.66 -12.78
N ASP A 476 35.17 -2.34 -13.96
CA ASP A 476 35.96 -1.64 -14.97
C ASP A 476 36.08 -0.16 -14.59
N ARG A 477 37.30 0.32 -14.39
CA ARG A 477 37.64 1.73 -14.15
C ARG A 477 38.72 2.13 -15.14
N SER A 478 38.35 2.36 -16.39
CA SER A 478 39.27 2.92 -17.38
C SER A 478 38.62 3.74 -18.51
N SER A 479 38.26 5.00 -18.23
CA SER A 479 38.19 6.07 -19.27
C SER A 479 37.91 7.46 -18.71
N LEU A 480 38.96 8.17 -18.28
CA LEU A 480 39.06 9.63 -18.32
C LEU A 480 40.54 9.97 -18.11
N GLY A 481 41.23 10.36 -19.19
CA GLY A 481 42.68 10.59 -19.18
C GLY A 481 43.07 12.04 -18.98
N PHE A 482 44.31 12.28 -18.54
CA PHE A 482 45.27 13.26 -19.06
C PHE A 482 46.64 13.02 -18.37
N PRO A 483 47.78 13.55 -18.87
CA PRO A 483 49.05 12.82 -18.82
C PRO A 483 50.18 13.59 -18.11
N THR A 484 50.96 12.91 -17.27
CA THR A 484 52.27 13.40 -16.83
C THR A 484 53.24 12.27 -16.49
N GLY A 485 54.53 12.51 -16.75
CA GLY A 485 55.61 11.97 -15.93
C GLY A 485 56.09 10.56 -16.26
N SER A 486 57.10 10.50 -17.14
CA SER A 486 58.08 9.42 -17.11
C SER A 486 58.76 9.34 -15.74
N LEU A 487 59.01 8.12 -15.24
CA LEU A 487 60.33 7.69 -14.76
C LEU A 487 60.34 6.18 -14.40
N SER A 488 61.23 5.47 -15.11
CA SER A 488 61.96 4.26 -14.72
C SER A 488 61.59 3.51 -13.42
N GLY A 489 61.29 2.22 -13.58
CA GLY A 489 62.32 1.21 -13.28
C GLY A 489 62.06 0.22 -12.12
N VAL A 490 62.32 -1.07 -12.44
CA VAL A 490 62.72 -2.17 -11.53
C VAL A 490 61.59 -2.64 -10.56
N SER A 491 61.00 -3.84 -10.74
CA SER A 491 61.49 -5.16 -10.27
C SER A 491 61.81 -5.21 -8.76
N CYS A 492 61.55 -6.26 -7.97
CA CYS A 492 60.80 -7.52 -8.09
C CYS A 492 60.85 -8.16 -6.66
N VAL A 493 60.35 -9.39 -6.47
CA VAL A 493 60.62 -10.31 -5.34
C VAL A 493 60.01 -9.92 -3.97
N THR A 494 58.85 -10.48 -3.59
CA THR A 494 58.57 -11.72 -2.80
C THR A 494 58.92 -11.77 -1.30
N CYS A 495 57.88 -12.14 -0.53
CA CYS A 495 57.85 -13.06 0.63
C CYS A 495 58.41 -12.71 2.02
N HIS A 496 57.62 -13.16 3.02
CA HIS A 496 58.03 -13.75 4.31
C HIS A 496 58.58 -12.80 5.41
N THR A 497 58.44 -13.07 6.72
CA THR A 497 57.31 -13.60 7.53
C THR A 497 57.57 -13.17 9.00
N LEU A 498 56.55 -13.26 9.86
CA LEU A 498 56.66 -13.53 11.31
C LEU A 498 57.41 -12.54 12.25
N ALA A 499 56.59 -11.93 13.11
CA ALA A 499 56.59 -12.13 14.58
C ALA A 499 57.38 -11.21 15.55
N ALA A 500 56.60 -10.78 16.56
CA ALA A 500 56.93 -10.63 17.99
C ALA A 500 57.88 -9.50 18.47
N GLY A 501 57.54 -8.90 19.63
CA GLY A 501 58.52 -8.11 20.42
C GLY A 501 57.98 -6.95 21.29
N CYS A 502 57.31 -7.28 22.38
CA CYS A 502 57.03 -6.46 23.59
C CYS A 502 57.85 -5.16 23.88
N VAL A 503 57.14 -4.03 24.13
CA VAL A 503 56.88 -3.40 25.47
C VAL A 503 58.08 -3.05 26.40
N PRO A 504 58.08 -1.95 27.21
CA PRO A 504 57.37 -0.64 27.19
C PRO A 504 58.26 0.58 27.60
N LEU A 505 57.68 1.77 27.86
CA LEU A 505 57.91 2.56 29.09
C LEU A 505 56.90 3.73 29.27
N LEU A 506 56.59 4.04 30.53
CA LEU A 506 55.63 5.04 31.09
C LEU A 506 56.44 6.08 31.94
N PRO A 507 55.86 7.02 32.73
CA PRO A 507 54.54 7.70 32.75
C PRO A 507 54.66 9.25 32.93
N LEU A 508 53.53 9.96 33.11
CA LEU A 508 53.27 11.12 34.04
C LEU A 508 51.88 11.72 33.69
N THR A 509 50.75 11.30 34.32
CA THR A 509 50.13 11.87 35.54
C THR A 509 50.09 13.41 35.54
N LYS A 510 48.95 14.13 35.47
CA LYS A 510 47.77 14.21 36.39
C LYS A 510 46.69 15.14 35.73
N THR A 511 45.41 15.30 36.12
CA THR A 511 44.50 14.72 37.17
C THR A 511 43.01 15.02 36.85
N LEU A 512 42.09 14.29 37.50
CA LEU A 512 40.80 14.70 38.15
C LEU A 512 40.14 16.02 37.69
N GLU A 513 38.86 16.09 37.27
CA GLU A 513 37.70 15.18 37.43
C GLU A 513 36.62 15.51 36.37
N SER A 514 35.49 14.82 36.16
CA SER A 514 34.83 13.63 36.75
C SER A 514 33.92 12.97 35.65
N LEU A 515 33.14 11.88 35.78
CA LEU A 515 32.68 11.04 36.92
C LEU A 515 32.42 9.55 36.49
N HIS A 516 31.20 9.02 36.63
CA HIS A 516 30.70 7.64 36.48
C HIS A 516 29.71 7.47 35.28
N ALA A 517 29.44 6.28 34.70
CA ALA A 517 29.88 4.91 35.00
C ALA A 517 29.61 3.92 33.83
N LEU A 518 30.42 2.85 33.77
CA LEU A 518 30.14 1.47 33.29
C LEU A 518 29.67 1.23 31.82
N SER A 519 30.02 0.12 31.15
CA SER A 519 31.27 -0.68 31.06
C SER A 519 31.06 -1.75 29.99
N PHE A 520 32.06 -1.98 29.13
CA PHE A 520 32.09 -3.13 28.20
C PHE A 520 32.10 -4.47 28.95
N LEU A 521 31.46 -5.51 28.40
CA LEU A 521 32.21 -6.62 27.76
C LEU A 521 31.30 -7.56 26.94
N ALA A 522 31.80 -7.97 25.78
CA ALA A 522 31.26 -9.10 25.01
C ALA A 522 32.01 -10.41 25.36
N CYS A 523 31.51 -11.51 24.79
CA CYS A 523 32.14 -12.84 24.69
C CYS A 523 32.00 -13.82 25.87
N ARG A 524 30.92 -14.61 25.84
CA ARG A 524 30.89 -16.02 26.29
C ARG A 524 29.67 -16.77 25.74
N ARG A 525 29.85 -17.67 24.78
CA ARG A 525 29.12 -18.96 24.63
C ARG A 525 29.53 -19.76 23.38
N CYS A 526 30.62 -20.51 23.53
CA CYS A 526 30.74 -21.84 22.93
C CYS A 526 30.95 -22.84 24.08
N ALA A 527 29.85 -23.38 24.61
CA ALA A 527 29.81 -24.53 25.50
C ALA A 527 28.37 -25.06 25.57
N ASP A 528 28.26 -26.37 25.79
CA ASP A 528 27.07 -27.11 26.23
C ASP A 528 25.92 -27.29 25.21
N ALA A 529 26.18 -28.22 24.27
CA ALA A 529 25.15 -29.11 23.76
C ALA A 529 25.27 -30.48 24.45
N ALA A 530 24.49 -30.72 25.51
CA ALA A 530 24.18 -32.06 26.07
C ALA A 530 23.06 -31.96 27.12
N ALA A 531 22.28 -33.04 27.25
CA ALA A 531 21.07 -33.19 28.09
C ALA A 531 19.87 -32.30 27.67
N ASP A 532 18.61 -32.77 27.70
CA ASP A 532 18.11 -34.00 28.32
C ASP A 532 17.02 -34.72 27.49
N ARG A 533 16.98 -36.05 27.60
CA ARG A 533 15.86 -36.90 27.14
C ARG A 533 15.35 -37.68 28.35
N HIS A 534 14.03 -37.88 28.39
CA HIS A 534 13.26 -38.40 29.53
C HIS A 534 13.05 -37.35 30.64
N GLY A 535 11.88 -37.19 31.25
CA GLY A 535 10.63 -37.92 31.09
C GLY A 535 10.19 -38.58 32.39
N ARG A 536 9.27 -37.93 33.11
CA ARG A 536 8.28 -38.48 34.06
C ARG A 536 7.57 -37.34 34.79
N GLY A 537 6.38 -37.61 35.32
CA GLY A 537 5.78 -36.81 36.40
C GLY A 537 4.37 -36.29 36.14
N ALA A 538 3.37 -37.16 36.28
CA ALA A 538 1.97 -36.73 36.34
C ALA A 538 1.70 -35.87 37.59
N GLN A 539 0.74 -34.95 37.51
CA GLN A 539 0.10 -34.37 38.70
C GLN A 539 -1.42 -34.55 38.66
N TYR A 540 -1.92 -35.15 39.74
CA TYR A 540 -3.34 -35.35 40.02
C TYR A 540 -3.91 -34.13 40.77
N ARG A 541 -5.08 -33.67 40.31
CA ARG A 541 -6.28 -33.32 41.09
C ARG A 541 -6.19 -32.64 42.49
N THR A 542 -7.17 -31.72 42.65
CA THR A 542 -7.98 -31.42 43.86
C THR A 542 -7.37 -30.51 44.97
N ARG A 543 -7.93 -29.31 45.25
CA ARG A 543 -9.15 -28.94 46.06
C ARG A 543 -8.83 -28.89 47.59
N THR A 544 -9.32 -27.98 48.47
CA THR A 544 -10.32 -26.87 48.43
C THR A 544 -10.32 -26.04 49.76
N VAL A 545 -10.97 -24.85 49.78
CA VAL A 545 -11.46 -24.03 50.95
C VAL A 545 -10.37 -23.52 51.95
N ALA A 546 -10.53 -22.48 52.79
CA ALA A 546 -11.70 -21.76 53.36
C ALA A 546 -11.28 -20.33 53.85
N VAL A 547 -12.09 -19.38 54.36
CA VAL A 547 -13.53 -18.97 54.30
C VAL A 547 -13.67 -17.68 55.15
N HIS A 548 -14.56 -16.73 54.80
CA HIS A 548 -15.45 -15.91 55.69
C HIS A 548 -16.35 -15.02 54.76
N GLN A 549 -17.67 -15.25 54.62
CA GLN A 549 -18.81 -14.89 55.49
C GLN A 549 -19.14 -13.37 55.53
N HIS A 550 -20.40 -12.90 55.48
CA HIS A 550 -21.68 -13.51 55.89
C HIS A 550 -22.95 -12.89 55.20
N HIS A 551 -23.97 -13.73 54.89
CA HIS A 551 -25.45 -13.55 55.02
C HIS A 551 -26.22 -12.30 54.45
N LEU A 552 -27.54 -12.32 54.12
CA LEU A 552 -28.71 -13.18 54.44
C LEU A 552 -29.87 -12.96 53.40
N GLY A 553 -30.79 -13.93 53.17
CA GLY A 553 -32.07 -13.70 52.46
C GLY A 553 -32.71 -14.94 51.78
N LYS A 554 -34.02 -15.23 51.98
CA LYS A 554 -34.71 -16.49 51.56
C LYS A 554 -36.00 -16.28 50.73
N ARG A 555 -36.34 -17.29 49.89
CA ARG A 555 -37.66 -17.87 49.46
C ARG A 555 -37.68 -18.08 47.92
N ARG A 556 -37.82 -19.29 47.32
CA ARG A 556 -38.97 -20.25 47.20
C ARG A 556 -40.23 -19.59 46.61
N HIS A 557 -40.97 -20.09 45.60
CA HIS A 557 -41.15 -21.39 44.85
C HIS A 557 -41.42 -21.05 43.34
N ALA A 558 -40.99 -21.78 42.31
CA ALA A 558 -41.40 -23.10 41.74
C ALA A 558 -42.57 -23.07 40.70
N ASP A 559 -42.47 -23.97 39.71
CA ASP A 559 -43.40 -24.31 38.59
C ASP A 559 -43.58 -23.34 37.39
N SER A 560 -44.01 -23.81 36.22
CA SER A 560 -43.39 -24.77 35.25
C SER A 560 -44.22 -24.87 33.95
N ARG A 561 -43.58 -25.25 32.81
CA ARG A 561 -44.19 -25.72 31.53
C ARG A 561 -45.05 -24.69 30.74
N SER A 562 -45.27 -24.76 29.43
CA SER A 562 -44.60 -25.27 28.21
C SER A 562 -45.72 -25.42 27.15
N ASP A 563 -45.50 -24.89 25.95
CA ASP A 563 -46.14 -25.20 24.66
C ASP A 563 -47.68 -25.24 24.50
N ARG A 564 -48.19 -24.45 23.51
CA ARG A 564 -49.16 -24.89 22.48
C ARG A 564 -49.53 -23.80 21.45
N GLU A 565 -49.27 -24.09 20.17
CA GLU A 565 -50.12 -23.73 19.00
C GLU A 565 -51.54 -24.34 19.17
N PRO A 566 -52.64 -23.95 18.43
CA PRO A 566 -52.75 -23.87 16.95
C PRO A 566 -53.90 -22.92 16.43
N PRO A 567 -54.69 -23.18 15.34
CA PRO A 567 -54.39 -23.44 13.91
C PRO A 567 -55.21 -22.58 12.87
N GLY A 568 -54.71 -22.51 11.62
CA GLY A 568 -55.44 -22.96 10.40
C GLY A 568 -56.40 -22.05 9.60
N VAL A 569 -56.30 -22.10 8.25
CA VAL A 569 -57.34 -22.55 7.27
C VAL A 569 -56.90 -22.27 5.81
N HIS A 570 -57.14 -23.24 4.90
CA HIS A 570 -56.89 -23.16 3.45
C HIS A 570 -58.08 -22.58 2.64
N ARG A 571 -57.82 -21.97 1.47
CA ARG A 571 -58.53 -22.32 0.20
C ARG A 571 -57.81 -21.86 -1.08
N ALA A 572 -58.23 -22.43 -2.21
CA ALA A 572 -57.47 -22.55 -3.45
C ALA A 572 -57.70 -21.45 -4.51
N GLY A 573 -56.62 -21.11 -5.23
CA GLY A 573 -56.49 -21.28 -6.69
C GLY A 573 -57.17 -20.31 -7.66
N ARG A 574 -56.36 -19.67 -8.53
CA ARG A 574 -56.48 -19.74 -10.00
C ARG A 574 -55.34 -19.00 -10.71
N SER A 575 -54.98 -19.50 -11.90
CA SER A 575 -54.05 -18.85 -12.84
C SER A 575 -54.75 -17.76 -13.67
N ARG A 576 -54.01 -16.70 -14.04
CA ARG A 576 -54.31 -15.86 -15.22
C ARG A 576 -53.07 -15.09 -15.68
N ARG A 577 -52.97 -14.89 -17.01
CA ARG A 577 -51.88 -14.18 -17.71
C ARG A 577 -52.13 -12.67 -17.75
N CYS A 578 -51.06 -11.87 -17.71
CA CYS A 578 -50.78 -10.58 -18.41
C CYS A 578 -49.27 -10.32 -18.19
N ARG A 579 -48.34 -10.25 -19.16
CA ARG A 579 -48.16 -9.41 -20.37
C ARG A 579 -48.15 -7.89 -20.12
N LEU A 580 -47.09 -7.27 -20.67
CA LEU A 580 -46.76 -5.83 -20.91
C LEU A 580 -45.62 -5.28 -20.01
N PRO A 581 -44.82 -4.31 -20.48
CA PRO A 581 -44.25 -4.19 -21.83
C PRO A 581 -42.73 -3.82 -21.84
N VAL A 582 -42.09 -3.94 -23.01
CA VAL A 582 -40.75 -3.38 -23.29
C VAL A 582 -40.88 -2.00 -23.93
N PRO A 583 -40.06 -1.03 -23.51
CA PRO A 583 -39.32 -0.17 -24.42
C PRO A 583 -37.81 -0.31 -24.14
N GLY A 584 -36.88 -0.07 -25.06
CA GLY A 584 -37.01 0.54 -26.37
C GLY A 584 -35.71 1.29 -26.65
N SER A 585 -34.89 0.73 -27.53
CA SER A 585 -33.57 1.24 -27.90
C SER A 585 -33.61 2.68 -28.44
N GLY A 586 -32.69 3.52 -27.97
CA GLY A 586 -32.35 4.80 -28.61
C GLY A 586 -30.85 5.08 -28.43
N GLY A 587 -30.17 5.38 -29.53
CA GLY A 587 -28.76 5.79 -29.55
C GLY A 587 -28.56 7.02 -30.44
N TRP A 588 -27.29 7.44 -30.57
CA TRP A 588 -26.83 8.68 -31.22
C TRP A 588 -27.19 9.94 -30.37
N VAL A 589 -26.28 10.88 -30.10
CA VAL A 589 -24.95 11.18 -30.68
C VAL A 589 -23.87 11.18 -29.59
#